data_AF-A0A661FZW2-F1
#
_entry.id   AF-A0A661FZW2-F1
#
_cell.length_a   1.000
_cell.length_b   1.000
_cell.length_c   1.000
_cell.angle_alpha   90.00
_cell.angle_beta   90.00
_cell.angle_gamma   90.00
#
_symmetry.space_group_name_H-M   'P 1'
#
loop_
_entity.id
_entity.type
_entity.pdbx_description
1 polymer ?
#
loop_
_entity_poly.entity_id
_entity_poly.type
_entity_poly.pdbx_seq_one_letter_code
_entity_poly.pdbx_strand_id
1 'polypeptide(L)'
;MTFEIALVLGILAISLILFISEVIRMDLVALLVLCSLAVTGLVSTTGAFAGFSNPAVITVWAMFILSEGLTRTGIADIIGRQVMRLAGRREIAMIIVIMITAGVLSAFMNNIGVAALMLPVVVEVARRTRIPPSRLLMPLAYATLLGGLTTMIGTPPNLLVSEAMTQNGYEAFKLFDFAPLGGAIMVIGIVF
;
A
#
# COMPACT_ATOMS: atom_id res chain seq x y z
N MET A 1 -23.61 6.41 29.81
CA MET A 1 -23.35 5.75 28.51
C MET A 1 -24.56 4.88 28.22
N THR A 2 -25.16 4.96 27.03
CA THR A 2 -26.22 4.02 26.65
C THR A 2 -25.62 2.63 26.49
N PHE A 3 -26.40 1.58 26.73
CA PHE A 3 -25.97 0.19 26.61
C PHE A 3 -25.36 -0.09 25.22
N GLU A 4 -25.95 0.50 24.18
CA GLU A 4 -25.46 0.43 22.80
C GLU A 4 -24.03 0.99 22.64
N ILE A 5 -23.74 2.17 23.22
CA ILE A 5 -22.40 2.77 23.14
C ILE A 5 -21.37 1.90 23.85
N ALA A 6 -21.71 1.35 25.03
CA ALA A 6 -20.81 0.45 25.75
C ALA A 6 -20.51 -0.83 24.93
N LEU A 7 -21.51 -1.35 24.22
CA LEU A 7 -21.37 -2.53 23.38
C LEU A 7 -20.49 -2.26 22.15
N VAL A 8 -20.72 -1.13 21.45
CA VAL A 8 -19.87 -0.69 20.33
C VAL A 8 -18.41 -0.52 20.78
N LEU A 9 -18.18 0.16 21.90
CA LEU A 9 -16.82 0.37 22.42
C LEU A 9 -16.16 -0.92 22.87
N GLY A 10 -16.92 -1.88 23.42
CA GLY A 10 -16.43 -3.21 23.75
C GLY A 10 -15.97 -3.96 22.50
N ILE A 11 -16.80 -3.99 21.45
CA ILE A 11 -16.44 -4.57 20.15
C ILE A 11 -15.18 -3.92 19.58
N LEU A 12 -15.10 -2.58 19.62
CA LEU A 12 -13.94 -1.83 19.14
C LEU A 12 -12.67 -2.19 19.92
N ALA A 13 -12.72 -2.18 21.25
CA ALA A 13 -11.58 -2.52 22.10
C ALA A 13 -11.07 -3.95 21.83
N ILE A 14 -11.99 -4.92 21.74
CA ILE A 14 -11.65 -6.31 21.40
C ILE A 14 -11.03 -6.39 20.00
N SER A 15 -11.60 -5.70 19.01
CA SER A 15 -11.06 -5.70 17.65
C SER A 15 -9.66 -5.11 17.58
N LEU A 16 -9.37 -4.04 18.34
CA LEU A 16 -8.04 -3.44 18.42
C LEU A 16 -7.03 -4.40 19.03
N ILE A 17 -7.40 -5.10 20.12
CA ILE A 17 -6.54 -6.12 20.73
C ILE A 17 -6.25 -7.25 19.73
N LEU A 18 -7.27 -7.71 19.00
CA LEU A 18 -7.12 -8.76 17.99
C LEU A 18 -6.24 -8.32 16.81
N PHE A 19 -6.39 -7.06 16.35
CA PHE A 19 -5.54 -6.51 15.31
C PHE A 19 -4.08 -6.37 15.75
N ILE A 20 -3.82 -5.89 16.97
CA ILE A 20 -2.46 -5.69 17.48
C ILE A 20 -1.79 -7.04 17.78
N SER A 21 -2.54 -8.00 18.30
CA SER A 21 -2.00 -9.31 18.67
C SER A 21 -1.75 -10.23 17.48
N GLU A 22 -2.35 -9.94 16.32
CA GLU A 22 -2.25 -10.71 15.06
C GLU A 22 -2.48 -12.24 15.22
N VAL A 23 -3.12 -12.68 16.30
CA VAL A 23 -3.35 -14.11 16.62
C VAL A 23 -4.23 -14.78 15.58
N ILE A 24 -5.19 -14.02 15.05
CA ILE A 24 -6.07 -14.42 13.95
C ILE A 24 -5.92 -13.42 12.80
N ARG A 25 -6.13 -13.89 11.57
CA ARG A 25 -5.98 -13.06 10.37
C ARG A 25 -6.92 -11.85 10.43
N MET A 26 -6.43 -10.69 9.96
CA MET A 26 -7.16 -9.43 10.02
C MET A 26 -8.52 -9.46 9.30
N ASP A 27 -8.62 -10.22 8.21
CA ASP A 27 -9.88 -10.43 7.48
C ASP A 27 -10.94 -11.16 8.33
N LEU A 28 -10.51 -12.15 9.12
CA LEU A 28 -11.39 -12.84 10.08
C LEU A 28 -11.84 -11.91 11.21
N VAL A 29 -10.94 -11.07 11.73
CA VAL A 29 -11.30 -10.06 12.74
C VAL A 29 -12.37 -9.12 12.19
N ALA A 30 -12.19 -8.61 10.98
CA ALA A 30 -13.16 -7.72 10.33
C ALA A 30 -14.54 -8.39 10.15
N LEU A 31 -14.56 -9.67 9.74
CA LEU A 31 -15.80 -10.45 9.63
C LEU A 31 -16.47 -10.69 10.99
N LEU A 32 -15.70 -10.94 12.05
CA LEU A 32 -16.23 -11.08 13.41
C LEU A 32 -16.85 -9.78 13.92
N VAL A 33 -16.22 -8.63 13.64
CA VAL A 33 -16.79 -7.31 13.97
C VAL A 33 -18.11 -7.09 13.24
N LEU A 34 -18.14 -7.34 11.92
CA LEU A 34 -19.34 -7.27 11.10
C LEU A 34 -20.48 -8.15 11.68
N CYS A 35 -20.19 -9.43 11.94
CA CYS A 35 -21.16 -10.37 12.50
C CYS A 35 -21.65 -9.94 13.88
N SER A 36 -20.74 -9.45 14.73
CA SER A 36 -21.08 -8.98 16.08
C SER A 36 -22.04 -7.78 16.02
N LEU A 37 -21.77 -6.81 15.15
CA LEU A 37 -22.62 -5.63 14.95
C LEU A 37 -23.99 -5.99 14.36
N ALA A 38 -24.04 -6.95 13.43
CA ALA A 38 -25.28 -7.40 12.82
C ALA A 38 -26.16 -8.21 13.80
N VAL A 39 -25.57 -9.14 14.56
CA VAL A 39 -26.29 -9.98 15.53
C VAL A 39 -26.81 -9.17 16.72
N THR A 40 -26.05 -8.16 17.16
CA THR A 40 -26.45 -7.27 18.26
C THR A 40 -27.50 -6.24 17.86
N GLY A 41 -27.83 -6.13 16.56
CA GLY A 41 -28.81 -5.19 16.04
C GLY A 41 -28.34 -3.73 16.07
N LEU A 42 -27.06 -3.47 16.35
CA LEU A 42 -26.47 -2.13 16.37
C LEU A 42 -26.39 -1.51 14.97
N VAL A 43 -26.36 -2.35 13.93
CA VAL A 43 -26.37 -1.93 12.53
C VAL A 43 -27.44 -2.74 11.79
N SER A 44 -28.20 -2.08 10.91
CA SER A 44 -29.15 -2.77 10.04
C SER A 44 -28.45 -3.76 9.11
N THR A 45 -29.16 -4.78 8.63
CA THR A 45 -28.59 -5.75 7.67
C THR A 45 -28.03 -5.06 6.43
N THR A 46 -28.73 -4.06 5.89
CA THR A 46 -28.25 -3.25 4.77
C THR A 46 -27.02 -2.43 5.13
N GLY A 47 -26.98 -1.84 6.32
CA GLY A 47 -25.84 -1.07 6.82
C GLY A 47 -24.58 -1.93 7.02
N ALA A 48 -24.75 -3.18 7.44
CA ALA A 48 -23.63 -4.12 7.59
C ALA A 48 -22.97 -4.41 6.24
N PHE A 49 -23.75 -4.61 5.17
CA PHE A 49 -23.20 -4.89 3.84
C PHE A 49 -22.75 -3.65 3.06
N ALA A 50 -23.10 -2.43 3.50
CA ALA A 50 -22.78 -1.19 2.79
C ALA A 50 -21.27 -0.98 2.57
N GLY A 51 -20.43 -1.51 3.47
CA GLY A 51 -18.97 -1.46 3.33
C GLY A 51 -18.44 -2.22 2.10
N PHE A 52 -19.11 -3.27 1.65
CA PHE A 52 -18.68 -4.06 0.48
C PHE A 52 -18.92 -3.33 -0.85
N SER A 53 -19.93 -2.46 -0.91
CA SER A 53 -20.22 -1.62 -2.08
C SER A 53 -19.48 -0.27 -2.06
N ASN A 54 -18.54 -0.08 -1.13
CA ASN A 54 -17.84 1.18 -0.98
C ASN A 54 -16.93 1.45 -2.21
N PRO A 55 -17.01 2.64 -2.83
CA PRO A 55 -16.17 2.99 -3.99
C PRO A 55 -14.67 2.84 -3.76
N ALA A 56 -14.17 3.09 -2.54
CA ALA A 56 -12.76 2.88 -2.19
C ALA A 56 -12.39 1.40 -2.24
N VAL A 57 -13.26 0.49 -1.77
CA VAL A 57 -13.01 -0.97 -1.84
C VAL A 57 -12.94 -1.43 -3.28
N ILE A 58 -13.86 -0.97 -4.13
CA ILE A 58 -13.88 -1.27 -5.57
C ILE A 58 -12.61 -0.73 -6.25
N THR A 59 -12.19 0.48 -5.89
CA THR A 59 -10.97 1.10 -6.42
C THR A 59 -9.74 0.28 -6.05
N VAL A 60 -9.60 -0.13 -4.79
CA VAL A 60 -8.50 -0.99 -4.34
C VAL A 60 -8.49 -2.32 -5.12
N TRP A 61 -9.65 -2.94 -5.36
CA TRP A 61 -9.75 -4.15 -6.18
C TRP A 61 -9.28 -3.93 -7.63
N ALA A 62 -9.76 -2.87 -8.29
CA ALA A 62 -9.35 -2.53 -9.65
C ALA A 62 -7.84 -2.29 -9.73
N MET A 63 -7.26 -1.65 -8.73
CA MET A 63 -5.82 -1.44 -8.64
C MET A 63 -5.01 -2.72 -8.50
N PHE A 64 -5.46 -3.67 -7.66
CA PHE A 64 -4.80 -4.97 -7.56
C PHE A 64 -4.83 -5.71 -8.90
N ILE A 65 -5.95 -5.65 -9.63
CA ILE A 65 -6.07 -6.23 -10.98
C ILE A 65 -5.12 -5.54 -11.96
N LEU A 66 -5.05 -4.20 -11.97
CA LEU A 66 -4.13 -3.45 -12.81
C LEU A 66 -2.67 -3.76 -12.49
N SER A 67 -2.31 -3.84 -11.21
CA SER A 67 -0.96 -4.18 -10.73
C SER A 67 -0.55 -5.59 -11.16
N GLU A 68 -1.45 -6.57 -11.03
CA GLU A 68 -1.22 -7.94 -11.50
C GLU A 68 -1.13 -8.00 -13.03
N GLY A 69 -1.98 -7.27 -13.75
CA GLY A 69 -1.91 -7.16 -15.20
C GLY A 69 -0.57 -6.60 -15.67
N LEU A 70 -0.09 -5.52 -15.04
CA LEU A 70 1.20 -4.92 -15.35
C LEU A 70 2.37 -5.88 -15.06
N THR A 71 2.27 -6.66 -13.98
CA THR A 71 3.25 -7.69 -13.66
C THR A 71 3.26 -8.80 -14.71
N ARG A 72 2.08 -9.29 -15.12
CA ARG A 72 1.93 -10.35 -16.14
C ARG A 72 2.40 -9.96 -17.54
N THR A 73 2.32 -8.67 -17.89
CA THR A 73 2.85 -8.18 -19.18
C THR A 73 4.37 -8.20 -19.24
N GLY A 74 5.07 -8.41 -18.12
CA GLY A 74 6.53 -8.38 -18.06
C GLY A 74 7.12 -6.98 -18.24
N ILE A 75 6.29 -5.92 -18.27
CA ILE A 75 6.76 -4.52 -18.31
C ILE A 75 7.73 -4.25 -17.18
N ALA A 76 7.42 -4.78 -16.02
CA ALA A 76 8.20 -4.54 -14.86
C ALA A 76 9.52 -5.34 -14.87
N ASP A 77 9.57 -6.52 -15.50
CA ASP A 77 10.82 -7.22 -15.79
C ASP A 77 11.69 -6.43 -16.77
N ILE A 78 11.07 -5.77 -17.77
CA ILE A 78 11.78 -4.88 -18.71
C ILE A 78 12.39 -3.71 -17.94
N ILE A 79 11.64 -3.10 -17.03
CA ILE A 79 12.09 -2.00 -16.18
C ILE A 79 13.23 -2.45 -15.26
N GLY A 80 13.11 -3.61 -14.61
CA GLY A 80 14.19 -4.19 -13.81
C GLY A 80 15.47 -4.48 -14.60
N ARG A 81 15.35 -4.95 -15.85
CA ARG A 81 16.51 -5.11 -16.75
C ARG A 81 17.12 -3.78 -17.20
N GLN A 82 16.33 -2.73 -17.36
CA GLN A 82 16.83 -1.38 -17.64
C GLN A 82 17.61 -0.83 -16.44
N VAL A 83 17.08 -1.00 -15.22
CA VAL A 83 17.78 -0.67 -13.97
C VAL A 83 19.16 -1.31 -13.91
N MET A 84 19.26 -2.61 -14.22
CA MET A 84 20.54 -3.34 -14.28
C MET A 84 21.56 -2.72 -15.24
N ARG A 85 21.11 -2.15 -16.37
CA ARG A 85 22.00 -1.51 -17.35
C ARG A 85 22.49 -0.13 -16.88
N LEU A 86 21.60 0.64 -16.26
CA LEU A 86 21.89 2.01 -15.83
C LEU A 86 22.72 2.10 -14.54
N ALA A 87 22.58 1.12 -13.65
CA ALA A 87 23.18 1.18 -12.31
C ALA A 87 24.72 1.11 -12.29
N GLY A 88 25.35 0.60 -13.36
CA GLY A 88 26.81 0.53 -13.47
C GLY A 88 27.47 -0.30 -12.36
N ARG A 89 28.66 0.12 -11.90
CA ARG A 89 29.45 -0.57 -10.86
C ARG A 89 29.49 0.13 -9.50
N ARG A 90 28.97 1.36 -9.38
CA ARG A 90 29.02 2.13 -8.14
C ARG A 90 27.80 1.82 -7.28
N GLU A 91 28.02 1.43 -6.02
CA GLU A 91 26.95 1.06 -5.07
C GLU A 91 25.91 2.17 -4.89
N ILE A 92 26.35 3.43 -4.72
CA ILE A 92 25.44 4.59 -4.57
C ILE A 92 24.55 4.76 -5.82
N ALA A 93 25.12 4.58 -7.02
CA ALA A 93 24.34 4.69 -8.26
C ALA A 93 23.30 3.57 -8.36
N MET A 94 23.62 2.34 -7.92
CA MET A 94 22.65 1.25 -7.83
C MET A 94 21.50 1.59 -6.88
N ILE A 95 21.82 2.10 -5.69
CA ILE A 95 20.81 2.47 -4.70
C ILE A 95 19.86 3.52 -5.28
N ILE A 96 20.39 4.61 -5.84
CA ILE A 96 19.58 5.69 -6.42
C ILE A 96 18.67 5.16 -7.54
N VAL A 97 19.21 4.36 -8.47
CA VAL A 97 18.42 3.82 -9.59
C VAL A 97 17.32 2.87 -9.08
N ILE A 98 17.64 2.00 -8.12
CA ILE A 98 16.66 1.11 -7.49
C ILE A 98 15.57 1.92 -6.82
N MET A 99 15.94 2.94 -6.04
CA MET A 99 14.98 3.73 -5.28
C MET A 99 14.08 4.58 -6.18
N ILE A 100 14.64 5.24 -7.20
CA ILE A 100 13.83 6.00 -8.17
C ILE A 100 12.86 5.06 -8.88
N THR A 101 13.35 3.91 -9.34
CA THR A 101 12.51 2.98 -10.12
C THR A 101 11.40 2.39 -9.27
N ALA A 102 11.74 1.89 -8.07
CA ALA A 102 10.77 1.33 -7.16
C ALA A 102 9.77 2.38 -6.67
N GLY A 103 10.23 3.60 -6.37
CA GLY A 103 9.36 4.70 -5.96
C GLY A 103 8.37 5.10 -7.06
N VAL A 104 8.84 5.25 -8.30
CA VAL A 104 7.97 5.57 -9.44
C VAL A 104 6.99 4.43 -9.72
N LEU A 105 7.42 3.17 -9.66
CA LEU A 105 6.50 2.04 -9.83
C LEU A 105 5.44 2.01 -8.71
N SER A 106 5.85 2.26 -7.46
CA SER A 106 4.95 2.23 -6.30
C SER A 106 4.00 3.43 -6.25
N ALA A 107 4.25 4.47 -7.05
CA ALA A 107 3.29 5.54 -7.27
C ALA A 107 2.03 5.05 -8.00
N PHE A 108 2.11 3.98 -8.78
CA PHE A 108 1.00 3.47 -9.59
C PHE A 108 0.59 2.04 -9.23
N MET A 109 1.47 1.30 -8.57
CA MET A 109 1.27 -0.06 -8.09
C MET A 109 1.28 -0.09 -6.58
N ASN A 110 0.79 -1.18 -5.99
CA ASN A 110 0.93 -1.36 -4.54
C ASN A 110 2.38 -1.71 -4.16
N ASN A 111 2.76 -1.35 -2.93
CA ASN A 111 4.12 -1.55 -2.43
C ASN A 111 4.57 -3.03 -2.48
N ILE A 112 3.65 -3.96 -2.24
CA ILE A 112 3.92 -5.41 -2.24
C ILE A 112 4.24 -5.92 -3.65
N GLY A 113 3.47 -5.50 -4.66
CA GLY A 113 3.68 -5.90 -6.04
C GLY A 113 5.03 -5.42 -6.56
N VAL A 114 5.38 -4.16 -6.32
CA VAL A 114 6.69 -3.62 -6.71
C VAL A 114 7.84 -4.34 -5.99
N ALA A 115 7.69 -4.61 -4.70
CA ALA A 115 8.71 -5.34 -3.94
C ALA A 115 8.92 -6.76 -4.48
N ALA A 116 7.85 -7.53 -4.71
CA ALA A 116 7.93 -8.89 -5.24
C ALA A 116 8.63 -8.95 -6.61
N LEU A 117 8.43 -7.91 -7.39
CA LEU A 117 8.92 -7.77 -8.75
C LEU A 117 10.38 -7.34 -8.83
N MET A 118 10.76 -6.37 -8.00
CA MET A 118 12.12 -5.85 -7.94
C MET A 118 13.05 -6.76 -7.12
N LEU A 119 12.52 -7.57 -6.20
CA LEU A 119 13.30 -8.50 -5.36
C LEU A 119 14.25 -9.40 -6.17
N PRO A 120 13.79 -10.19 -7.16
CA PRO A 120 14.68 -11.05 -7.94
C PRO A 120 15.72 -10.24 -8.73
N VAL A 121 15.34 -9.06 -9.22
CA VAL A 121 16.24 -8.16 -9.94
C VAL A 121 17.35 -7.67 -9.02
N VAL A 122 17.01 -7.12 -7.85
CA VAL A 122 17.96 -6.55 -6.90
C VAL A 122 18.90 -7.63 -6.32
N VAL A 123 18.40 -8.83 -6.06
CA VAL A 123 19.23 -9.96 -5.62
C VAL A 123 20.25 -10.34 -6.71
N GLU A 124 19.85 -10.35 -7.98
CA GLU A 124 20.77 -10.62 -9.09
C GLU A 124 21.79 -9.48 -9.29
N VAL A 125 21.40 -8.21 -9.10
CA VAL A 125 22.34 -7.06 -9.06
C VAL A 125 23.41 -7.35 -8.01
N ALA A 126 22.98 -7.58 -6.77
CA ALA A 126 23.83 -7.76 -5.61
C ALA A 126 24.85 -8.88 -5.83
N ARG A 127 24.39 -10.01 -6.38
CA ARG A 127 25.24 -11.17 -6.70
C ARG A 127 26.31 -10.83 -7.75
N ARG A 128 25.94 -10.11 -8.82
CA ARG A 128 26.88 -9.74 -9.90
C ARG A 128 27.90 -8.69 -9.46
N THR A 129 27.50 -7.78 -8.59
CA THR A 129 28.34 -6.68 -8.12
C THR A 129 29.10 -7.01 -6.83
N ARG A 130 28.86 -8.19 -6.24
CA ARG A 130 29.40 -8.65 -4.95
C ARG A 130 29.07 -7.70 -3.78
N ILE A 131 27.97 -6.97 -3.90
CA ILE A 131 27.44 -6.13 -2.82
C ILE A 131 26.50 -6.98 -1.97
N PRO A 132 26.52 -6.87 -0.62
CA PRO A 132 25.57 -7.58 0.21
C PRO A 132 24.11 -7.23 -0.17
N PRO A 133 23.22 -8.21 -0.41
CA PRO A 133 21.85 -7.95 -0.83
C PRO A 133 21.08 -7.00 0.10
N SER A 134 21.30 -7.10 1.41
CA SER A 134 20.66 -6.23 2.41
C SER A 134 20.89 -4.73 2.14
N ARG A 135 22.05 -4.34 1.61
CA ARG A 135 22.37 -2.94 1.30
C ARG A 135 21.61 -2.39 0.09
N LEU A 136 21.06 -3.26 -0.76
CA LEU A 136 20.23 -2.87 -1.90
C LEU A 136 18.73 -3.14 -1.66
N LEU A 137 18.41 -4.16 -0.87
CA LEU A 137 17.04 -4.51 -0.50
C LEU A 137 16.42 -3.54 0.51
N MET A 138 17.20 -3.00 1.45
CA MET A 138 16.69 -2.00 2.39
C MET A 138 16.25 -0.71 1.66
N PRO A 139 17.08 -0.12 0.78
CA PRO A 139 16.64 1.01 -0.05
C PRO A 139 15.43 0.70 -0.93
N LEU A 140 15.36 -0.51 -1.50
CA LEU A 140 14.17 -0.95 -2.26
C LEU A 140 12.91 -0.87 -1.40
N ALA A 141 12.95 -1.40 -0.18
CA ALA A 141 11.81 -1.40 0.73
C ALA A 141 11.38 0.03 1.13
N TYR A 142 12.31 0.93 1.41
CA TYR A 142 11.97 2.32 1.68
C TYR A 142 11.39 3.02 0.45
N ALA A 143 11.98 2.78 -0.72
CA ALA A 143 11.52 3.41 -1.96
C ALA A 143 10.10 3.02 -2.34
N THR A 144 9.71 1.75 -2.16
CA THR A 144 8.31 1.35 -2.41
C THR A 144 7.34 2.05 -1.45
N LEU A 145 7.71 2.17 -0.16
CA LEU A 145 6.89 2.91 0.81
C LEU A 145 6.78 4.39 0.45
N LEU A 146 7.89 5.05 0.12
CA LEU A 146 7.94 6.46 -0.26
C LEU A 146 7.16 6.74 -1.55
N GLY A 147 7.29 5.86 -2.55
CA GLY A 147 6.55 5.94 -3.80
C GLY A 147 5.05 5.85 -3.60
N GLY A 148 4.59 4.95 -2.73
CA GLY A 148 3.17 4.80 -2.41
C GLY A 148 2.51 6.04 -1.80
N LEU A 149 3.29 6.97 -1.25
CA LEU A 149 2.80 8.25 -0.71
C LEU A 149 2.53 9.30 -1.80
N THR A 150 3.02 9.10 -3.02
CA THR A 150 2.98 10.13 -4.08
C THR A 150 1.64 10.22 -4.78
N THR A 151 0.78 9.21 -4.71
CA THR A 151 -0.54 9.22 -5.34
C THR A 151 -1.62 8.80 -4.37
N MET A 152 -2.86 9.16 -4.68
CA MET A 152 -4.00 8.66 -3.91
C MET A 152 -4.07 7.14 -3.93
N ILE A 153 -3.72 6.54 -5.08
CA ILE A 153 -3.90 5.12 -5.33
C ILE A 153 -2.78 4.28 -4.70
N GLY A 154 -1.60 4.86 -4.46
CA GLY A 154 -0.41 4.13 -4.00
C GLY A 154 -0.60 3.39 -2.66
N THR A 155 -1.48 3.87 -1.76
CA THR A 155 -1.77 3.18 -0.50
C THR A 155 -3.24 3.20 -0.10
N PRO A 156 -3.76 2.13 0.55
CA PRO A 156 -5.15 2.07 1.00
C PRO A 156 -5.59 3.24 1.91
N PRO A 157 -4.78 3.75 2.85
CA PRO A 157 -5.17 4.88 3.70
C PRO A 157 -5.53 6.15 2.91
N ASN A 158 -4.81 6.46 1.82
CA ASN A 158 -5.07 7.64 1.00
C ASN A 158 -6.46 7.56 0.33
N LEU A 159 -6.83 6.36 -0.15
CA LEU A 159 -8.16 6.10 -0.70
C LEU A 159 -9.25 6.21 0.36
N LEU A 160 -9.04 5.64 1.55
CA LEU A 160 -10.01 5.70 2.65
C LEU A 160 -10.29 7.14 3.11
N VAL A 161 -9.26 7.97 3.19
CA VAL A 161 -9.44 9.40 3.55
C VAL A 161 -10.18 10.16 2.45
N SER A 162 -9.85 9.93 1.17
CA SER A 162 -10.55 10.58 0.04
C SER A 162 -12.05 10.24 0.01
N GLU A 163 -12.38 8.98 0.27
CA GLU A 163 -13.76 8.52 0.39
C GLU A 163 -14.46 9.15 1.60
N ALA A 164 -13.80 9.19 2.77
CA ALA A 164 -14.34 9.84 3.95
C ALA A 164 -14.63 11.33 3.71
N MET A 165 -13.79 12.04 2.96
CA MET A 165 -14.04 13.44 2.57
C MET A 165 -15.31 13.57 1.73
N THR A 166 -15.46 12.70 0.72
CA THR A 166 -16.64 12.68 -0.16
C THR A 166 -17.93 12.43 0.63
N GLN A 167 -17.89 11.48 1.58
CA GLN A 167 -19.03 11.16 2.45
C GLN A 167 -19.45 12.32 3.37
N ASN A 168 -18.52 13.23 3.69
CA ASN A 168 -18.77 14.42 4.50
C ASN A 168 -19.06 15.68 3.66
N GLY A 169 -19.28 15.54 2.35
CA GLY A 169 -19.65 16.65 1.46
C GLY A 169 -18.48 17.51 0.98
N TYR A 170 -17.24 17.06 1.19
CA TYR A 170 -16.04 17.70 0.63
C TYR A 170 -15.69 17.11 -0.74
N GLU A 171 -14.90 17.85 -1.52
CA GLU A 171 -14.34 17.29 -2.75
C GLU A 171 -13.37 16.14 -2.42
N ALA A 172 -13.49 15.04 -3.16
CA ALA A 172 -12.52 13.97 -3.14
C ALA A 172 -11.15 14.49 -3.55
N PHE A 173 -10.09 13.89 -3.04
CA PHE A 173 -8.76 14.14 -3.59
C PHE A 173 -8.74 13.76 -5.09
N LYS A 174 -7.82 14.36 -5.84
CA LYS A 174 -7.46 13.90 -7.19
C LYS A 174 -6.28 12.95 -7.09
N LEU A 175 -6.06 12.21 -8.17
CA LEU A 175 -4.99 11.20 -8.26
C LEU A 175 -3.61 11.75 -7.82
N PHE A 176 -3.29 12.99 -8.21
CA PHE A 176 -1.99 13.63 -8.01
C PHE A 176 -1.99 14.70 -6.91
N ASP A 177 -3.03 14.84 -6.10
CA ASP A 177 -3.03 15.83 -5.01
C ASP A 177 -1.97 15.52 -3.95
N PHE A 178 -1.60 14.24 -3.81
CA PHE A 178 -0.53 13.78 -2.93
C PHE A 178 0.87 13.95 -3.55
N ALA A 179 0.97 14.20 -4.86
CA ALA A 179 2.24 14.16 -5.59
C ALA A 179 3.23 15.26 -5.18
N PRO A 180 2.83 16.51 -4.90
CA PRO A 180 3.78 17.54 -4.46
C PRO A 180 4.47 17.16 -3.15
N LEU A 181 3.69 16.71 -2.15
CA LEU A 181 4.21 16.36 -0.83
C LEU A 181 4.93 15.01 -0.86
N GLY A 182 4.27 13.97 -1.38
CA GLY A 182 4.85 12.63 -1.48
C GLY A 182 6.09 12.61 -2.36
N GLY A 183 6.08 13.36 -3.46
CA GLY A 183 7.23 13.51 -4.35
C GLY A 183 8.41 14.21 -3.66
N ALA A 184 8.15 15.27 -2.91
CA ALA A 184 9.19 15.94 -2.12
C ALA A 184 9.80 15.00 -1.07
N ILE A 185 8.96 14.27 -0.32
CA ILE A 185 9.41 13.30 0.68
C ILE A 185 10.20 12.17 0.02
N MET A 186 9.74 11.67 -1.14
CA MET A 186 10.45 10.65 -1.91
C MET A 186 11.82 11.14 -2.36
N VAL A 187 11.93 12.37 -2.89
CA VAL A 187 13.22 12.96 -3.30
C VAL A 187 14.15 13.11 -2.10
N ILE A 188 13.67 13.63 -0.98
CA ILE A 188 14.46 13.76 0.25
C ILE A 188 14.94 12.38 0.73
N GLY A 189 14.04 11.38 0.74
CA GLY A 189 14.36 10.02 1.16
C GLY A 189 15.32 9.29 0.22
N ILE A 190 15.37 9.65 -1.07
CA ILE A 190 16.36 9.12 -2.03
C ILE A 190 17.74 9.78 -1.84
N VAL A 191 17.77 11.04 -1.41
CA VAL A 191 19.00 11.80 -1.22
C VAL A 191 19.69 11.48 0.12
N PHE A 192 18.90 11.13 1.15
CA PHE A 192 19.38 10.73 2.48
C PHE A 192 20.09 9.37 2.48
#